data_AF-A0A094HPY2-F1
#
_entry.id   AF-A0A094HPY2-F1
#
_cell.length_a   1.000
_cell.length_b   1.000
_cell.length_c   1.000
_cell.angle_alpha   90.00
_cell.angle_beta   90.00
_cell.angle_gamma   90.00
#
_symmetry.space_group_name_H-M   'P 1'
#
loop_
_entity.id
_entity.type
_entity.pdbx_description
1 polymer ?
#
loop_
_entity_poly.entity_id
_entity_poly.type
_entity_poly.pdbx_seq_one_letter_code
_entity_poly.pdbx_strand_id
1 'polypeptide(L)' 'MNVAFFSYMHYDQEAFDEVNKRLGNPLKITYLASSLNELTVPLANGHSAICLFVNDNADAM' A
#
# COMPACT_ATOMS: atom_id res chain seq x y z
N MET A 1 11.68 3.76 -4.09
CA MET A 1 11.04 2.42 -4.19
C MET A 1 9.54 2.60 -4.37
N ASN A 2 8.88 1.79 -5.20
CA ASN A 2 7.43 1.88 -5.43
C ASN A 2 6.70 0.89 -4.52
N VAL A 3 5.68 1.35 -3.80
CA VAL A 3 4.93 0.52 -2.85
C VAL A 3 3.44 0.75 -3.05
N ALA A 4 2.67 -0.33 -3.19
CA ALA A 4 1.21 -0.27 -3.26
C ALA A 4 0.61 -0.49 -1.86
N PHE A 5 -0.30 0.39 -1.43
CA PHE A 5 -0.98 0.31 -0.14
C PHE A 5 -2.41 -0.11 -0.38
N PHE A 6 -2.78 -1.32 0.05
CA PHE A 6 -4.16 -1.83 -0.01
C PHE A 6 -4.97 -1.39 1.20
N SER A 7 -6.30 -1.55 1.12
CA SER A 7 -7.24 -1.18 2.18
C SER A 7 -7.09 0.26 2.66
N TYR A 8 -6.63 1.13 1.77
CA TYR A 8 -6.36 2.52 2.07
C TYR A 8 -7.64 3.29 2.40
N MET A 9 -7.58 4.11 3.46
CA MET A 9 -8.59 5.10 3.82
C MET A 9 -7.97 6.50 3.89
N HIS A 10 -8.78 7.57 3.75
CA HIS A 10 -8.26 8.93 3.59
C HIS A 10 -7.22 9.37 4.64
N TYR A 11 -7.47 9.01 5.90
CA TYR A 11 -6.59 9.31 7.02
C TYR A 11 -5.21 8.64 6.92
N ASP A 12 -5.10 7.49 6.25
CA ASP A 12 -3.82 6.81 6.05
C ASP A 12 -2.91 7.65 5.16
N GLN A 13 -3.46 8.25 4.09
CA GLN A 13 -2.67 9.01 3.11
C GLN A 13 -2.12 10.26 3.76
N GLU A 14 -2.94 10.97 4.52
CA GLU A 14 -2.47 12.14 5.26
C GLU A 14 -1.32 11.77 6.19
N ALA A 15 -1.50 10.71 7.00
CA ALA A 15 -0.48 10.25 7.95
C ALA A 15 0.82 9.78 7.25
N PHE A 16 0.70 8.96 6.21
CA PHE A 16 1.85 8.41 5.48
C PHE A 16 2.54 9.48 4.64
N ASP A 17 1.82 10.37 3.96
CA ASP A 17 2.41 11.45 3.16
C ASP A 17 3.18 12.43 4.05
N GLU A 18 2.69 12.75 5.25
CA GLU A 18 3.42 13.59 6.21
C GLU A 18 4.77 13.00 6.61
N VAL A 19 4.81 11.70 6.93
CA VAL A 19 6.04 11.00 7.29
C VAL A 19 6.95 10.83 6.07
N ASN A 20 6.38 10.48 4.92
CA ASN A 20 7.13 10.21 3.68
C ASN A 20 7.90 11.44 3.21
N LYS A 21 7.35 12.65 3.38
CA LYS A 21 8.03 13.93 3.09
C LYS A 21 9.28 14.16 3.94
N ARG A 22 9.38 13.54 5.12
CA ARG A 22 10.51 13.70 6.05
C ARG A 22 11.60 12.64 5.85
N LEU A 23 11.36 11.63 5.00
CA LEU A 23 12.35 10.62 4.70
C LEU A 23 13.47 11.20 3.85
N GLY A 24 14.72 10.83 4.14
CA GLY A 24 15.87 11.17 3.29
C GLY A 24 15.77 10.55 1.88
N ASN A 25 14.93 9.53 1.71
CA ASN A 25 14.62 8.93 0.41
C ASN A 25 13.13 8.51 0.37
N PRO A 26 12.23 9.40 -0.09
CA PRO A 26 10.79 9.14 -0.09
C PRO A 26 10.37 7.93 -0.95
N LEU A 27 9.33 7.24 -0.50
CA LEU A 27 8.66 6.19 -1.25
C LEU A 27 7.73 6.80 -2.30
N LYS A 28 7.59 6.11 -3.45
CA LYS A 28 6.51 6.37 -4.40
C LYS A 28 5.34 5.47 -3.99
N ILE A 29 4.35 6.08 -3.33
CA ILE A 29 3.22 5.35 -2.76
C ILE A 29 2.04 5.40 -3.75
N THR A 30 1.46 4.24 -4.01
CA THR A 30 0.19 4.10 -4.73
C THR A 30 -0.87 3.61 -3.76
N TYR A 31 -1.86 4.45 -3.49
CA TYR A 31 -2.97 4.12 -2.59
C TYR A 31 -4.08 3.40 -3.35
N LEU A 32 -4.44 2.20 -2.90
CA LEU A 32 -5.47 1.34 -3.46
C LEU A 32 -6.58 1.15 -2.41
N ALA A 33 -7.78 1.66 -2.70
CA ALA A 33 -8.92 1.53 -1.79
C ALA A 33 -9.45 0.09 -1.68
N SER A 34 -9.14 -0.77 -2.65
CA SER A 34 -9.50 -2.19 -2.60
C SER A 34 -8.72 -2.92 -1.52
N SER A 35 -9.34 -3.89 -0.83
CA SER A 35 -8.62 -4.82 0.03
C SER A 35 -7.78 -5.81 -0.79
N LEU A 36 -6.69 -6.30 -0.21
CA LEU A 36 -5.85 -7.33 -0.80
C LEU A 36 -6.55 -8.70 -0.72
N ASN A 37 -6.64 -9.36 -1.88
CA ASN A 37 -7.07 -10.74 -2.07
C ASN A 37 -6.58 -11.23 -3.45
N GLU A 38 -6.84 -12.49 -3.79
CA GLU A 38 -6.42 -13.10 -5.07
C GLU A 38 -6.84 -12.31 -6.32
N LEU A 39 -8.00 -11.64 -6.29
CA LEU A 39 -8.53 -10.88 -7.42
C LEU A 39 -7.89 -9.50 -7.55
N THR A 40 -7.45 -8.91 -6.43
CA THR A 40 -6.96 -7.53 -6.36
C THR A 40 -5.44 -7.44 -6.27
N VAL A 41 -4.74 -8.52 -5.89
CA VAL A 41 -3.28 -8.56 -5.84
C VAL A 41 -2.62 -8.15 -7.17
N PRO A 42 -3.18 -8.43 -8.37
CA PRO A 42 -2.59 -7.96 -9.63
C PRO A 42 -2.52 -6.43 -9.77
N LEU A 43 -3.30 -5.64 -9.00
CA LEU A 43 -3.21 -4.18 -8.98
C LEU A 43 -1.83 -3.68 -8.52
N ALA A 44 -1.10 -4.50 -7.75
CA ALA A 44 0.24 -4.19 -7.29
C ALA A 44 1.34 -4.60 -8.28
N ASN A 45 1.02 -5.11 -9.48
CA ASN A 45 2.02 -5.50 -10.46
C ASN A 45 2.99 -4.36 -10.78
N GLY A 46 4.29 -4.66 -10.76
CA GLY A 46 5.36 -3.68 -10.99
C GLY A 46 5.77 -2.86 -9.75
N HIS A 47 5.12 -3.05 -8.60
CA HIS A 47 5.58 -2.49 -7.33
C HIS A 47 6.67 -3.38 -6.70
N SER A 48 7.58 -2.77 -5.94
CA SER A 48 8.66 -3.50 -5.26
C SER A 48 8.20 -4.15 -3.95
N ALA A 49 7.11 -3.64 -3.37
CA ALA A 49 6.52 -4.13 -2.14
C ALA A 49 5.04 -3.75 -2.07
N ILE A 50 4.31 -4.39 -1.16
CA ILE A 50 2.93 -4.05 -0.79
C ILE A 50 2.85 -3.73 0.70
N CYS A 51 1.98 -2.81 1.06
CA CYS A 51 1.53 -2.54 2.42
C CYS A 51 0.07 -3.00 2.52
N LEU A 52 -0.25 -3.74 3.58
CA LEU A 52 -1.55 -4.33 3.83
C LEU A 52 -2.01 -4.00 5.26
N PHE A 53 -3.31 -4.06 5.49
CA PHE A 53 -3.95 -3.84 6.78
C PHE A 53 -4.49 -5.14 7.37
N VAL A 54 -4.90 -5.13 8.64
CA VAL A 54 -5.28 -6.36 9.39
C VAL A 54 -6.47 -7.13 8.80
N ASN A 55 -7.29 -6.48 7.96
CA ASN A 55 -8.45 -7.09 7.32
C ASN A 55 -8.15 -7.61 5.89
N ASP A 56 -6.93 -7.44 5.39
CA ASP A 56 -6.50 -7.94 4.10
C ASP A 56 -6.25 -9.46 4.13
N ASN A 57 -6.49 -10.15 3.01
CA ASN A 57 -6.16 -11.57 2.90
C ASN A 57 -4.75 -11.76 2.33
N ALA A 58 -3.83 -12.21 3.19
CA ALA A 58 -2.45 -12.57 2.84
C ALA A 58 -2.18 -14.02 3.28
N ASP A 59 -2.98 -14.95 2.77
CA ASP A 59 -2.80 -16.37 2.99
C ASP A 59 -1.49 -16.88 2.38
N ALA A 60 -0.94 -17.94 2.98
CA ALA A 60 0.37 -18.49 2.62
C ALA A 60 0.31 -19.58 1.54
N MET A 61 -0.91 -19.97 1.13
CA MET A 61 -1.27 -21.17 0.35
C MET A 61 -0.24 -22.30 0.32
#